data_AF-A0A6S7JE42-F1
#
_entry.id   AF-A0A6S7JE42-F1
#
_cell.length_a   1.000
_cell.length_b   1.000
_cell.length_c   1.000
_cell.angle_alpha   90.00
_cell.angle_beta   90.00
_cell.angle_gamma   90.00
#
_symmetry.space_group_name_H-M   'P 1'
#
loop_
_entity.id
_entity.type
_entity.pdbx_description
1 polymer ?
#
loop_
_entity_poly.entity_id
_entity_poly.type
_entity_poly.pdbx_seq_one_letter_code
_entity_poly.pdbx_strand_id
1 'polypeptide(L)'
;KAQYQDQLARKRYEDQLSQQRSVNDENLRRQEESVKKQEALRKKTIEYEAQLKHQNEMKKLEAELKGKAKIERENRDIRLEQIKVEAAERRQTILESIKTAGSILGTGINTFISDWDRVTSAAAGITLFAFGIYAARQGTGVVGRYIEARLGKPSLIRETSRLTAVGAVRHPILMVKRWLLRPQDTLQGIILKSLLESRLQEISRATANTKRNGGVYRNLLFYGPPGTGKTMFAKSLAKHSGMDYAIMTGGDIAPMGREGVTAMHKVFDWASSSKKGVLLFVDEADAFLRKRSTESISEDMRSTLNAFLYRTGEASRRFMLVLASNQPDQFDWAINDRLDEMVEFALPSTDERERLVRKYFEEYVLNAAVTGRKSRRLKIDNFDFNSMCRGIAEKTKGLSGREIAKLAVSWQASAFGSEDGLLTEAMMDERLQEAIAQHGQKVDWQKGDVISPTKLMIKGSKSNLKPSDEANLNVSG
;
A
#
# COMPACT_ATOMS: atom_id res chain seq x y z
N LYS A 1 2.14 -30.49 99.80
CA LYS A 1 3.31 -29.67 99.42
C LYS A 1 3.80 -29.96 97.99
N ALA A 2 3.89 -31.22 97.54
CA ALA A 2 4.39 -31.58 96.20
C ALA A 2 3.56 -31.01 95.02
N GLN A 3 2.21 -31.08 95.08
CA GLN A 3 1.35 -30.58 93.99
C GLN A 3 1.44 -29.06 93.78
N TYR A 4 1.64 -28.28 94.86
CA TYR A 4 1.80 -26.83 94.77
C TYR A 4 3.14 -26.44 94.13
N GLN A 5 4.19 -27.23 94.38
CA GLN A 5 5.50 -27.03 93.73
C GLN A 5 5.46 -27.36 92.24
N ASP A 6 4.70 -28.37 91.82
CA ASP A 6 4.53 -28.72 90.40
C ASP A 6 3.75 -27.63 89.63
N GLN A 7 2.69 -27.07 90.23
CA GLN A 7 1.95 -25.94 89.66
C GLN A 7 2.82 -24.68 89.52
N LEU A 8 3.65 -24.38 90.52
CA LEU A 8 4.60 -23.26 90.46
C LEU A 8 5.69 -23.47 89.41
N ALA A 9 6.15 -24.71 89.21
CA ALA A 9 7.14 -25.04 88.20
C ALA A 9 6.56 -24.87 86.77
N ARG A 10 5.33 -25.35 86.53
CA ARG A 10 4.64 -25.14 85.24
C ARG A 10 4.41 -23.67 84.94
N LYS A 11 3.98 -22.89 85.93
CA LYS A 11 3.76 -21.45 85.76
C LYS A 11 5.05 -20.70 85.40
N ARG A 12 6.18 -21.04 86.05
CA ARG A 12 7.50 -20.47 85.69
C ARG A 12 7.96 -20.87 84.29
N TYR A 13 7.67 -22.10 83.89
CA TYR A 13 8.01 -22.59 82.55
C TYR A 13 7.17 -21.89 81.47
N GLU A 14 5.88 -21.68 81.72
CA GLU A 14 5.00 -20.89 80.86
C GLU A 14 5.44 -19.41 80.81
N ASP A 15 5.79 -18.81 81.94
CA ASP A 15 6.32 -17.45 82.01
C ASP A 15 7.65 -17.33 81.23
N GLN A 16 8.57 -18.30 81.34
CA GLN A 16 9.80 -18.34 80.55
C GLN A 16 9.55 -18.49 79.05
N LEU A 17 8.62 -19.37 78.66
CA LEU A 17 8.22 -19.54 77.25
C LEU A 17 7.58 -18.26 76.69
N SER A 18 6.75 -17.58 77.47
CA SER A 18 6.12 -16.33 77.06
C SER A 18 7.14 -15.20 76.90
N GLN A 19 8.11 -15.07 77.80
CA GLN A 19 9.24 -14.13 77.68
C GLN A 19 10.11 -14.44 76.46
N GLN A 20 10.39 -15.72 76.18
CA GLN A 20 11.17 -16.10 75.02
C GLN A 20 10.44 -15.78 73.71
N ARG A 21 9.11 -15.97 73.66
CA ARG A 21 8.28 -15.54 72.52
C ARG A 21 8.29 -14.03 72.35
N SER A 22 8.12 -13.24 73.42
CA SER A 22 8.14 -11.78 73.31
C SER A 22 9.49 -11.24 72.82
N VAL A 23 10.61 -11.82 73.27
CA VAL A 23 11.95 -11.45 72.80
C VAL A 23 12.14 -11.81 71.33
N ASN A 24 11.66 -12.99 70.89
CA ASN A 24 11.71 -13.38 69.49
C ASN A 24 10.86 -12.48 68.60
N ASP A 25 9.66 -12.11 69.04
CA ASP A 25 8.77 -11.19 68.31
C ASP A 25 9.38 -9.78 68.22
N GLU A 26 10.04 -9.31 69.29
CA GLU A 26 10.73 -8.02 69.29
C GLU A 26 11.93 -8.02 68.34
N ASN A 27 12.70 -9.11 68.30
CA ASN A 27 13.80 -9.30 67.37
C ASN A 27 13.32 -9.37 65.90
N LEU A 28 12.21 -10.07 65.64
CA LEU A 28 11.61 -10.15 64.32
C LEU A 28 11.16 -8.77 63.84
N ARG A 29 10.49 -7.98 64.69
CA ARG A 29 10.10 -6.60 64.38
C ARG A 29 11.31 -5.72 64.05
N ARG A 30 12.39 -5.81 64.83
CA ARG A 30 13.63 -5.06 64.55
C ARG A 30 14.25 -5.48 63.20
N GLN A 31 14.20 -6.76 62.86
CA GLN A 31 14.66 -7.25 61.55
C GLN A 31 13.79 -6.70 60.41
N GLU A 32 12.46 -6.78 60.52
CA GLU A 32 11.54 -6.23 59.53
C GLU A 32 11.72 -4.72 59.33
N GLU A 33 11.90 -3.95 60.40
CA GLU A 33 12.18 -2.51 60.31
C GLU A 33 13.51 -2.23 59.61
N SER A 34 14.54 -3.03 59.88
CA SER A 34 15.85 -2.88 59.23
C SER A 34 15.78 -3.17 57.73
N VAL A 35 15.03 -4.19 57.32
CA VAL A 35 14.81 -4.54 55.91
C VAL A 35 14.01 -3.45 55.21
N LYS A 36 12.92 -2.97 55.83
CA LYS A 36 12.13 -1.84 55.28
C LYS A 36 12.97 -0.58 55.10
N LYS A 37 13.87 -0.27 56.04
CA LYS A 37 14.80 0.86 55.93
C LYS A 37 15.79 0.66 54.78
N GLN A 38 16.34 -0.54 54.61
CA GLN A 38 17.26 -0.86 53.51
C GLN A 38 16.57 -0.79 52.14
N GLU A 39 15.34 -1.29 52.02
CA GLU A 39 14.56 -1.21 50.78
C GLU A 39 14.21 0.23 50.42
N ALA A 40 13.80 1.05 51.41
CA ALA A 40 13.52 2.46 51.21
C ALA A 40 14.77 3.24 50.74
N LEU A 41 15.94 2.93 51.31
CA LEU A 41 17.21 3.52 50.86
C LEU A 41 17.55 3.12 49.43
N ARG A 42 17.47 1.82 49.09
CA ARG A 42 17.70 1.34 47.71
C ARG A 42 16.77 2.00 46.71
N LYS A 43 15.48 2.12 47.03
CA LYS A 43 14.50 2.80 46.17
C LYS A 43 14.88 4.26 45.93
N LYS A 44 15.29 4.98 46.98
CA LYS A 44 15.77 6.37 46.86
C LYS A 44 17.03 6.49 46.00
N THR A 45 17.98 5.55 46.13
CA THR A 45 19.20 5.54 45.29
C THR A 45 18.87 5.33 43.82
N ILE A 46 17.98 4.37 43.52
CA ILE A 46 17.55 4.09 42.14
C ILE A 46 16.80 5.30 41.55
N GLU A 47 15.91 5.93 42.31
CA GLU A 47 15.19 7.13 41.88
C GLU A 47 16.16 8.30 41.61
N TYR A 48 17.17 8.48 42.45
CA TYR A 48 18.20 9.51 42.26
C TYR A 48 19.05 9.26 41.01
N GLU A 49 19.51 8.02 40.79
CA GLU A 49 20.26 7.66 39.58
C GLU A 49 19.43 7.81 38.31
N ALA A 50 18.15 7.44 38.35
CA ALA A 50 17.23 7.61 37.24
C ALA A 50 17.01 9.10 36.89
N GLN A 51 16.85 9.96 37.90
CA GLN A 51 16.76 11.42 37.72
C GLN A 51 18.04 12.00 37.12
N LEU A 52 19.21 11.57 37.61
CA LEU A 52 20.50 12.05 37.12
C LEU A 52 20.72 11.65 35.64
N LYS A 53 20.37 10.40 35.29
CA LYS A 53 20.42 9.92 33.89
C LYS A 53 19.48 10.73 33.00
N HIS A 54 18.25 10.96 33.44
CA HIS A 54 17.28 11.75 32.68
C HIS A 54 17.78 13.19 32.46
N GLN A 55 18.35 13.84 33.48
CA GLN A 55 18.93 15.17 33.33
C GLN A 55 20.11 15.20 32.33
N ASN A 56 20.97 14.18 32.34
CA ASN A 56 22.09 14.09 31.41
C ASN A 56 21.64 13.84 29.96
N GLU A 57 20.64 12.98 29.77
CA GLU A 57 20.03 12.74 28.45
C GLU A 57 19.38 14.01 27.90
N MET A 58 18.63 14.75 28.74
CA MET A 58 18.00 16.01 28.34
C MET A 58 19.04 17.07 27.93
N LYS A 59 20.14 17.19 28.67
CA LYS A 59 21.25 18.10 28.30
C LYS A 59 21.90 17.71 26.97
N LYS A 60 22.10 16.41 26.73
CA LYS A 60 22.66 15.90 25.46
C LYS A 60 21.72 16.19 24.29
N LEU A 61 20.42 15.95 24.48
CA LEU A 61 19.38 16.22 23.49
C LEU A 61 19.32 17.72 23.17
N GLU A 62 19.37 18.58 24.18
CA GLU A 62 19.36 20.04 24.00
C GLU A 62 20.59 20.52 23.20
N ALA A 63 21.77 19.98 23.51
CA ALA A 63 23.00 20.29 22.77
C ALA A 63 22.91 19.84 21.30
N GLU A 64 22.36 18.65 21.04
CA GLU A 64 22.16 18.14 19.68
C GLU A 64 21.14 18.98 18.90
N LEU A 65 20.02 19.37 19.52
CA LEU A 65 19.01 20.23 18.91
C LEU A 65 19.57 21.62 18.59
N LYS A 66 20.35 22.21 19.51
CA LYS A 66 21.06 23.48 19.27
C LYS A 66 22.06 23.36 18.12
N GLY A 67 22.80 22.24 18.04
CA GLY A 67 23.72 21.96 16.94
C GLY A 67 23.00 21.86 15.59
N LYS A 68 21.91 21.08 15.52
CA LYS A 68 21.09 20.95 14.31
C LYS A 68 20.46 22.29 13.89
N ALA A 69 19.95 23.06 14.84
CA ALA A 69 19.37 24.38 14.55
C ALA A 69 20.41 25.37 14.00
N LYS A 70 21.68 25.30 14.44
CA LYS A 70 22.76 26.13 13.90
C LYS A 70 23.13 25.73 12.48
N ILE A 71 23.27 24.42 12.22
CA ILE A 71 23.54 23.88 10.88
C ILE A 71 22.42 24.25 9.90
N GLU A 72 21.16 24.18 10.35
CA GLU A 72 20.01 24.52 9.51
C GLU A 72 19.97 26.02 9.17
N ARG A 73 20.38 26.91 10.10
CA ARG A 73 20.54 28.34 9.83
C ARG A 73 21.65 28.60 8.81
N GLU A 74 22.82 28.00 8.98
CA GLU A 74 23.94 28.14 8.04
C GLU A 74 23.57 27.63 6.64
N ASN A 75 22.89 26.48 6.54
CA ASN A 75 22.39 25.94 5.27
C ASN A 75 21.32 26.84 4.62
N ARG A 76 20.50 27.51 5.42
CA ARG A 76 19.51 28.47 4.94
C ARG A 76 20.18 29.69 4.34
N ASP A 77 21.23 30.21 4.97
CA ASP A 77 21.99 31.36 4.47
C ASP A 77 22.71 31.02 3.17
N ILE A 78 23.34 29.84 3.07
CA ILE A 78 23.95 29.34 1.82
C ILE A 78 22.91 29.26 0.70
N ARG A 79 21.70 28.74 0.98
CA ARG A 79 20.62 28.71 -0.02
C ARG A 79 20.17 30.12 -0.44
N LEU A 80 20.06 31.05 0.51
CA LEU A 80 19.67 32.43 0.19
C LEU A 80 20.73 33.12 -0.67
N GLU A 81 22.01 32.85 -0.45
CA GLU A 81 23.09 33.34 -1.31
C GLU A 81 23.03 32.72 -2.71
N GLN A 82 22.83 31.42 -2.82
CA GLN A 82 22.63 30.76 -4.12
C GLN A 82 21.43 31.35 -4.88
N ILE A 83 20.31 31.59 -4.18
CA ILE A 83 19.13 32.24 -4.77
C ILE A 83 19.44 33.67 -5.21
N LYS A 84 20.25 34.44 -4.46
CA LYS A 84 20.66 35.79 -4.86
C LYS A 84 21.57 35.78 -6.09
N VAL A 85 22.51 34.82 -6.17
CA VAL A 85 23.39 34.63 -7.33
C VAL A 85 22.56 34.25 -8.56
N GLU A 86 21.67 33.26 -8.42
CA GLU A 86 20.76 32.86 -9.50
C GLU A 86 19.85 34.02 -9.92
N ALA A 87 19.37 34.84 -8.98
CA ALA A 87 18.59 36.03 -9.28
C ALA A 87 19.41 37.10 -10.03
N ALA A 88 20.71 37.24 -9.75
CA ALA A 88 21.60 38.15 -10.47
C ALA A 88 21.89 37.66 -11.90
N GLU A 89 22.16 36.37 -12.08
CA GLU A 89 22.33 35.73 -13.40
C GLU A 89 21.05 35.84 -14.23
N ARG A 90 19.89 35.58 -13.61
CA ARG A 90 18.59 35.78 -14.24
C ARG A 90 18.36 37.24 -14.58
N ARG A 91 18.75 38.20 -13.73
CA ARG A 91 18.67 39.64 -14.07
C ARG A 91 19.52 39.97 -15.29
N GLN A 92 20.74 39.44 -15.40
CA GLN A 92 21.59 39.64 -16.59
C GLN A 92 20.97 39.00 -17.83
N THR A 93 20.52 37.75 -17.73
CA THR A 93 19.82 37.05 -18.82
C THR A 93 18.57 37.81 -19.25
N ILE A 94 17.82 38.35 -18.29
CA ILE A 94 16.65 39.18 -18.55
C ILE A 94 17.07 40.49 -19.22
N LEU A 95 18.12 41.18 -18.76
CA LEU A 95 18.62 42.41 -19.38
C LEU A 95 19.12 42.17 -20.81
N GLU A 96 19.81 41.07 -21.07
CA GLU A 96 20.23 40.65 -22.41
C GLU A 96 19.02 40.31 -23.28
N SER A 97 18.04 39.57 -22.74
CA SER A 97 16.80 39.28 -23.44
C SER A 97 15.97 40.55 -23.71
N ILE A 98 16.03 41.55 -22.82
CA ILE A 98 15.38 42.86 -22.98
C ILE A 98 16.13 43.70 -24.02
N LYS A 99 17.47 43.63 -24.07
CA LYS A 99 18.27 44.33 -25.08
C LYS A 99 18.05 43.73 -26.48
N THR A 100 18.01 42.41 -26.56
CA THR A 100 17.70 41.64 -27.78
C THR A 100 16.24 41.82 -28.19
N ALA A 101 15.29 41.76 -27.26
CA ALA A 101 13.89 42.06 -27.54
C ALA A 101 13.69 43.54 -27.87
N GLY A 102 14.49 44.45 -27.31
CA GLY A 102 14.46 45.89 -27.54
C GLY A 102 14.93 46.30 -28.93
N SER A 103 15.89 45.58 -29.52
CA SER A 103 16.27 45.78 -30.93
C SER A 103 15.22 45.23 -31.91
N ILE A 104 14.55 44.12 -31.54
CA ILE A 104 13.42 43.54 -32.28
C ILE A 104 12.14 44.38 -32.12
N LEU A 105 11.93 44.99 -30.95
CA LEU A 105 10.84 45.91 -30.66
C LEU A 105 11.08 47.29 -31.29
N GLY A 106 12.31 47.80 -31.34
CA GLY A 106 12.59 49.10 -31.97
C GLY A 106 12.24 49.14 -33.46
N THR A 107 12.37 48.00 -34.14
CA THR A 107 11.91 47.81 -35.53
C THR A 107 10.40 47.55 -35.61
N GLY A 108 9.81 46.79 -34.67
CA GLY A 108 8.37 46.49 -34.64
C GLY A 108 7.45 47.63 -34.12
N ILE A 109 7.93 48.48 -33.21
CA ILE A 109 7.20 49.61 -32.60
C ILE A 109 7.04 50.74 -33.61
N ASN A 110 8.01 50.99 -34.49
CA ASN A 110 7.87 52.01 -35.53
C ASN A 110 6.76 51.65 -36.54
N THR A 111 6.50 50.35 -36.75
CA THR A 111 5.33 49.83 -37.49
C THR A 111 4.03 49.74 -36.70
N PHE A 112 4.08 49.85 -35.36
CA PHE A 112 2.91 49.75 -34.48
C PHE A 112 2.39 51.12 -34.03
N ILE A 113 3.27 52.12 -33.93
CA ILE A 113 2.92 53.52 -33.59
C ILE A 113 2.21 54.23 -34.74
N SER A 114 2.37 53.77 -35.98
CA SER A 114 1.66 54.32 -37.14
C SER A 114 0.20 53.87 -37.27
N ASP A 115 -0.25 52.88 -36.48
CA ASP A 115 -1.54 52.22 -36.64
C ASP A 115 -2.38 52.33 -35.34
N TRP A 116 -3.16 53.40 -35.22
CA TRP A 116 -3.92 53.75 -33.99
C TRP A 116 -4.91 52.67 -33.54
N ASP A 117 -5.48 51.89 -34.46
CA ASP A 117 -6.40 50.78 -34.14
C ASP A 117 -5.68 49.57 -33.49
N ARG A 118 -4.40 49.38 -33.76
CA ARG A 118 -3.60 48.31 -33.12
C ARG A 118 -3.21 48.67 -31.70
N VAL A 119 -3.00 49.97 -31.44
CA VAL A 119 -2.66 50.48 -30.11
C VAL A 119 -3.85 50.35 -29.15
N THR A 120 -5.07 50.68 -29.61
CA THR A 120 -6.29 50.59 -28.80
C THR A 120 -6.65 49.14 -28.47
N SER A 121 -6.53 48.22 -29.43
CA SER A 121 -6.75 46.78 -29.20
C SER A 121 -5.70 46.17 -28.26
N ALA A 122 -4.44 46.59 -28.36
CA ALA A 122 -3.38 46.17 -27.44
C ALA A 122 -3.62 46.68 -26.02
N ALA A 123 -4.00 47.96 -25.86
CA ALA A 123 -4.34 48.54 -24.57
C ALA A 123 -5.54 47.83 -23.92
N ALA A 124 -6.61 47.59 -24.68
CA ALA A 124 -7.77 46.83 -24.22
C ALA A 124 -7.40 45.39 -23.80
N GLY A 125 -6.51 44.74 -24.55
CA GLY A 125 -5.97 43.43 -24.22
C GLY A 125 -5.18 43.41 -22.90
N ILE A 126 -4.33 44.41 -22.67
CA ILE A 126 -3.56 44.55 -21.42
C ILE A 126 -4.49 44.79 -20.22
N THR A 127 -5.51 45.65 -20.39
CA THR A 127 -6.47 45.93 -19.32
C THR A 127 -7.34 44.71 -18.99
N LEU A 128 -7.81 43.98 -20.00
CA LEU A 128 -8.55 42.73 -19.81
C LEU A 128 -7.68 41.66 -19.13
N PHE A 129 -6.40 41.59 -19.48
CA PHE A 129 -5.46 40.65 -18.87
C PHE A 129 -5.19 41.01 -17.39
N ALA A 130 -4.96 42.28 -17.08
CA ALA A 130 -4.78 42.77 -15.72
C ALA A 130 -6.04 42.56 -14.87
N PHE A 131 -7.21 42.85 -15.43
CA PHE A 131 -8.50 42.59 -14.78
C PHE A 131 -8.72 41.09 -14.56
N GLY A 132 -8.36 40.25 -15.54
CA GLY A 132 -8.41 38.79 -15.42
C GLY A 132 -7.52 38.26 -14.29
N ILE A 133 -6.29 38.78 -14.16
CA ILE A 133 -5.38 38.41 -13.06
C ILE A 133 -5.93 38.88 -11.71
N TYR A 134 -6.43 40.11 -11.63
CA TYR A 134 -6.98 40.66 -10.38
C TYR A 134 -8.23 39.92 -9.91
N ALA A 135 -9.17 39.65 -10.83
CA ALA A 135 -10.36 38.85 -10.57
C ALA A 135 -10.02 37.41 -10.17
N ALA A 136 -9.04 36.79 -10.84
CA ALA A 136 -8.55 35.45 -10.46
C ALA A 136 -7.99 35.45 -9.04
N ARG A 137 -7.21 36.48 -8.65
CA ARG A 137 -6.58 36.58 -7.33
C ARG A 137 -7.59 36.77 -6.20
N GLN A 138 -8.61 37.62 -6.39
CA GLN A 138 -9.65 37.87 -5.39
C GLN A 138 -10.70 36.75 -5.30
N GLY A 139 -10.95 36.01 -6.39
CA GLY A 139 -11.88 34.87 -6.40
C GLY A 139 -11.36 33.61 -5.71
N THR A 140 -10.04 33.49 -5.47
CA THR A 140 -9.39 32.25 -5.01
C THR A 140 -9.84 31.74 -3.63
N GLY A 141 -10.20 32.62 -2.68
CA GLY A 141 -10.45 32.23 -1.28
C GLY A 141 -11.77 31.48 -1.03
N VAL A 142 -12.82 31.81 -1.79
CA VAL A 142 -14.17 31.21 -1.68
C VAL A 142 -14.37 30.11 -2.72
N VAL A 143 -13.86 30.34 -3.93
CA VAL A 143 -13.91 29.35 -5.02
C VAL A 143 -12.94 28.19 -4.74
N GLY A 144 -11.78 28.43 -4.12
CA GLY A 144 -10.78 27.41 -3.81
C GLY A 144 -11.31 26.31 -2.87
N ARG A 145 -12.01 26.67 -1.78
CA ARG A 145 -12.62 25.71 -0.85
C ARG A 145 -13.79 24.94 -1.46
N TYR A 146 -14.58 25.57 -2.32
CA TYR A 146 -15.67 24.91 -3.05
C TYR A 146 -15.15 23.95 -4.14
N ILE A 147 -14.08 24.36 -4.84
CA ILE A 147 -13.36 23.53 -5.82
C ILE A 147 -12.68 22.36 -5.11
N GLU A 148 -12.02 22.57 -3.98
CA GLU A 148 -11.32 21.50 -3.26
C GLU A 148 -12.29 20.44 -2.71
N ALA A 149 -13.46 20.86 -2.20
CA ALA A 149 -14.49 19.94 -1.70
C ALA A 149 -15.18 19.12 -2.82
N ARG A 150 -15.27 19.64 -4.05
CA ARG A 150 -15.97 18.97 -5.16
C ARG A 150 -15.05 18.34 -6.21
N LEU A 151 -13.81 18.82 -6.32
CA LEU A 151 -12.80 18.40 -7.30
C LEU A 151 -11.57 17.75 -6.66
N GLY A 152 -11.38 17.86 -5.34
CA GLY A 152 -10.35 17.15 -4.59
C GLY A 152 -10.60 15.63 -4.55
N LYS A 153 -9.53 14.87 -4.42
CA LYS A 153 -9.57 13.40 -4.25
C LYS A 153 -10.01 13.10 -2.80
N PRO A 154 -11.13 12.40 -2.58
CA PRO A 154 -11.55 11.98 -1.24
C PRO A 154 -10.49 11.13 -0.52
N SER A 155 -10.46 11.19 0.80
CA SER A 155 -9.48 10.50 1.66
C SER A 155 -9.50 8.97 1.51
N LEU A 156 -10.66 8.37 1.27
CA LEU A 156 -10.83 6.93 1.07
C LEU A 156 -10.36 6.42 -0.30
N ILE A 157 -10.13 7.32 -1.26
CA ILE A 157 -9.67 6.91 -2.59
C ILE A 157 -8.14 6.81 -2.53
N ARG A 158 -7.59 5.63 -2.81
CA ARG A 158 -6.13 5.42 -2.91
C ARG A 158 -5.61 5.84 -4.28
N GLU A 159 -6.34 5.49 -5.34
CA GLU A 159 -5.93 5.75 -6.72
C GLU A 159 -7.12 6.21 -7.56
N THR A 160 -6.91 7.14 -8.49
CA THR A 160 -7.97 7.61 -9.39
C THR A 160 -7.41 8.06 -10.72
N SER A 161 -8.17 7.81 -11.79
CA SER A 161 -7.87 8.37 -13.11
C SER A 161 -8.40 9.78 -13.32
N ARG A 162 -9.26 10.26 -12.41
CA ARG A 162 -9.87 11.58 -12.53
C ARG A 162 -8.79 12.64 -12.35
N LEU A 163 -8.71 13.56 -13.30
CA LEU A 163 -7.79 14.68 -13.21
C LEU A 163 -8.31 15.65 -12.14
N THR A 164 -7.58 15.76 -11.03
CA THR A 164 -7.78 16.83 -10.04
C THR A 164 -7.35 18.16 -10.65
N ALA A 165 -8.03 19.26 -10.33
CA ALA A 165 -7.68 20.60 -10.83
C ALA A 165 -6.19 20.94 -10.62
N VAL A 166 -5.63 20.54 -9.47
CA VAL A 166 -4.19 20.69 -9.15
C VAL A 166 -3.28 19.87 -10.08
N GLY A 167 -3.71 18.68 -10.49
CA GLY A 167 -2.96 17.81 -11.40
C GLY A 167 -2.98 18.30 -12.85
N ALA A 168 -4.09 18.92 -13.27
CA ALA A 168 -4.22 19.50 -14.61
C ALA A 168 -3.27 20.68 -14.83
N VAL A 169 -3.05 21.51 -13.78
CA VAL A 169 -2.10 22.63 -13.83
C VAL A 169 -0.65 22.15 -13.87
N ARG A 170 -0.31 21.06 -13.17
CA ARG A 170 1.06 20.53 -13.14
C ARG A 170 1.48 19.78 -14.42
N HIS A 171 0.53 19.22 -15.17
CA HIS A 171 0.85 18.41 -16.35
C HIS A 171 -0.06 18.72 -17.57
N PRO A 172 0.10 19.91 -18.21
CA PRO A 172 -0.73 20.31 -19.35
C PRO A 172 -0.55 19.40 -20.58
N ILE A 173 0.66 18.89 -20.82
CA ILE A 173 0.98 18.03 -21.98
C ILE A 173 0.32 16.65 -21.87
N LEU A 174 0.24 16.07 -20.66
CA LEU A 174 -0.44 14.80 -20.43
C LEU A 174 -1.94 14.90 -20.71
N MET A 175 -2.52 16.09 -20.50
CA MET A 175 -3.94 16.36 -20.74
C MET A 175 -4.28 16.26 -22.24
N VAL A 176 -3.46 16.87 -23.09
CA VAL A 176 -3.61 16.81 -24.56
C VAL A 176 -3.40 15.39 -25.08
N LYS A 177 -2.32 14.72 -24.65
CA LYS A 177 -2.03 13.34 -25.07
C LYS A 177 -3.16 12.37 -24.72
N ARG A 178 -3.78 12.54 -23.55
CA ARG A 178 -4.90 11.69 -23.09
C ARG A 178 -6.20 11.93 -23.85
N TRP A 179 -6.41 13.14 -24.39
CA TRP A 179 -7.55 13.44 -25.23
C TRP A 179 -7.42 12.82 -26.63
N LEU A 180 -6.19 12.68 -27.12
CA LEU A 180 -5.86 12.05 -28.42
C LEU A 180 -5.75 10.51 -28.38
N LEU A 181 -5.51 9.90 -27.21
CA LEU A 181 -5.34 8.44 -27.10
C LEU A 181 -6.69 7.71 -27.20
N ARG A 182 -6.80 6.82 -28.19
CA ARG A 182 -7.93 5.88 -28.34
C ARG A 182 -7.95 4.84 -27.21
N PRO A 183 -9.13 4.32 -26.83
CA PRO A 183 -9.23 3.23 -25.85
C PRO A 183 -8.46 2.02 -26.37
N GLN A 184 -7.44 1.59 -25.61
CA GLN A 184 -6.69 0.34 -25.83
C GLN A 184 -7.55 -0.88 -25.42
N ASP A 185 -7.12 -2.07 -25.84
CA ASP A 185 -7.80 -3.34 -25.53
C ASP A 185 -7.98 -3.59 -24.03
N THR A 186 -9.16 -4.10 -23.66
CA THR A 186 -9.58 -4.43 -22.29
C THR A 186 -8.71 -5.47 -21.61
N LEU A 187 -8.19 -6.41 -22.38
CA LEU A 187 -7.46 -7.56 -21.87
C LEU A 187 -5.97 -7.48 -22.16
N GLN A 188 -5.48 -6.33 -22.64
CA GLN A 188 -4.06 -6.17 -22.94
C GLN A 188 -3.22 -6.40 -21.68
N GLY A 189 -2.50 -7.51 -21.66
CA GLY A 189 -1.67 -7.93 -20.54
C GLY A 189 -2.39 -8.70 -19.42
N ILE A 190 -3.66 -9.07 -19.56
CA ILE A 190 -4.35 -9.95 -18.62
C ILE A 190 -4.55 -11.31 -19.29
N ILE A 191 -3.95 -12.35 -18.72
CA ILE A 191 -4.07 -13.73 -19.21
C ILE A 191 -5.06 -14.44 -18.30
N LEU A 192 -6.14 -14.95 -18.87
CA LEU A 192 -7.24 -15.61 -18.17
C LEU A 192 -7.65 -16.86 -18.94
N LYS A 193 -8.41 -17.72 -18.26
CA LYS A 193 -9.08 -18.87 -18.88
C LYS A 193 -10.03 -18.40 -19.97
N SER A 194 -10.07 -19.10 -21.10
CA SER A 194 -10.89 -18.75 -22.29
C SER A 194 -12.37 -18.45 -21.96
N LEU A 195 -12.98 -19.22 -21.07
CA LEU A 195 -14.36 -19.00 -20.64
C LEU A 195 -14.53 -17.69 -19.86
N LEU A 196 -13.64 -17.45 -18.88
CA LEU A 196 -13.65 -16.23 -18.09
C LEU A 196 -13.34 -15.02 -18.99
N GLU A 197 -12.39 -15.17 -19.91
CA GLU A 197 -12.03 -14.15 -20.89
C GLU A 197 -13.24 -13.73 -21.72
N SER A 198 -13.97 -14.69 -22.29
CA SER A 198 -15.19 -14.43 -23.08
C SER A 198 -16.24 -13.68 -22.27
N ARG A 199 -16.52 -14.14 -21.04
CA ARG A 199 -17.47 -13.48 -20.13
C ARG A 199 -17.05 -12.05 -19.77
N LEU A 200 -15.76 -11.83 -19.52
CA LEU A 200 -15.24 -10.50 -19.21
C LEU A 200 -15.26 -9.56 -20.43
N GLN A 201 -15.06 -10.08 -21.64
CA GLN A 201 -15.23 -9.32 -22.87
C GLN A 201 -16.69 -8.89 -23.05
N GLU A 202 -17.65 -9.78 -22.79
CA GLU A 202 -19.08 -9.46 -22.82
C GLU A 202 -19.43 -8.36 -21.82
N ILE A 203 -19.01 -8.50 -20.55
CA ILE A 203 -19.19 -7.47 -19.51
C ILE A 203 -18.59 -6.14 -19.98
N SER A 204 -17.40 -6.16 -20.58
CA SER A 204 -16.77 -4.92 -21.02
C SER A 204 -17.46 -4.27 -22.20
N ARG A 205 -17.93 -5.05 -23.19
CA ARG A 205 -18.71 -4.55 -24.32
C ARG A 205 -20.05 -4.01 -23.85
N ALA A 206 -20.73 -4.73 -22.96
CA ALA A 206 -21.98 -4.30 -22.35
C ALA A 206 -21.80 -2.98 -21.60
N THR A 207 -20.76 -2.86 -20.77
CA THR A 207 -20.46 -1.62 -20.03
C THR A 207 -20.18 -0.44 -20.95
N ALA A 208 -19.37 -0.65 -21.99
CA ALA A 208 -19.07 0.38 -22.98
C ALA A 208 -20.33 0.83 -23.75
N ASN A 209 -21.19 -0.11 -24.13
CA ASN A 209 -22.46 0.17 -24.80
C ASN A 209 -23.46 0.88 -23.88
N THR A 210 -23.60 0.43 -22.63
CA THR A 210 -24.42 1.08 -21.60
C THR A 210 -24.03 2.54 -21.45
N LYS A 211 -22.73 2.83 -21.38
CA LYS A 211 -22.26 4.22 -21.30
C LYS A 211 -22.62 5.02 -22.54
N ARG A 212 -22.38 4.48 -23.75
CA ARG A 212 -22.70 5.17 -25.01
C ARG A 212 -24.19 5.49 -25.14
N ASN A 213 -25.04 4.60 -24.62
CA ASN A 213 -26.50 4.72 -24.67
C ASN A 213 -27.11 5.42 -23.45
N GLY A 214 -26.29 5.86 -22.48
CA GLY A 214 -26.79 6.51 -21.26
C GLY A 214 -27.60 5.60 -20.33
N GLY A 215 -27.36 4.29 -20.40
CA GLY A 215 -28.02 3.29 -19.57
C GLY A 215 -27.52 3.26 -18.13
N VAL A 216 -28.10 2.35 -17.35
CA VAL A 216 -27.74 2.13 -15.94
C VAL A 216 -26.63 1.09 -15.84
N TYR A 217 -25.63 1.32 -14.99
CA TYR A 217 -24.52 0.39 -14.83
C TYR A 217 -24.90 -0.77 -13.91
N ARG A 218 -24.33 -1.94 -14.23
CA ARG A 218 -24.41 -3.15 -13.42
C ARG A 218 -23.30 -3.17 -12.37
N ASN A 219 -23.62 -3.57 -11.16
CA ASN A 219 -22.67 -3.76 -10.07
C ASN A 219 -22.08 -5.17 -10.14
N LEU A 220 -20.75 -5.27 -10.01
CA LEU A 220 -20.02 -6.53 -10.15
C LEU A 220 -19.34 -6.92 -8.84
N LEU A 221 -19.29 -8.22 -8.56
CA LEU A 221 -18.44 -8.80 -7.52
C LEU A 221 -17.37 -9.69 -8.15
N PHE A 222 -16.11 -9.32 -7.94
CA PHE A 222 -14.94 -10.12 -8.29
C PHE A 222 -14.46 -10.89 -7.07
N TYR A 223 -14.53 -12.20 -7.11
CA TYR A 223 -14.09 -13.04 -6.00
C TYR A 223 -13.04 -14.06 -6.43
N GLY A 224 -12.26 -14.54 -5.48
CA GLY A 224 -11.23 -15.57 -5.70
C GLY A 224 -9.92 -15.23 -5.00
N PRO A 225 -8.87 -16.07 -5.14
CA PRO A 225 -7.60 -15.88 -4.46
C PRO A 225 -6.91 -14.54 -4.76
N PRO A 226 -6.04 -14.04 -3.86
CA PRO A 226 -5.30 -12.82 -4.11
C PRO A 226 -4.28 -13.01 -5.24
N GLY A 227 -4.05 -11.98 -6.04
CA GLY A 227 -3.04 -12.01 -7.11
C GLY A 227 -3.49 -12.65 -8.43
N THR A 228 -4.79 -12.83 -8.64
CA THR A 228 -5.41 -13.34 -9.89
C THR A 228 -5.82 -12.24 -10.88
N GLY A 229 -5.53 -10.97 -10.58
CA GLY A 229 -5.73 -9.86 -11.53
C GLY A 229 -7.04 -9.09 -11.40
N LYS A 230 -7.85 -9.31 -10.35
CA LYS A 230 -9.12 -8.59 -10.07
C LYS A 230 -9.01 -7.07 -10.25
N THR A 231 -8.06 -6.44 -9.54
CA THR A 231 -7.82 -4.99 -9.59
C THR A 231 -7.31 -4.51 -10.95
N MET A 232 -6.51 -5.33 -11.63
CA MET A 232 -5.98 -5.00 -12.96
C MET A 232 -7.10 -4.99 -14.01
N PHE A 233 -8.00 -5.97 -13.96
CA PHE A 233 -9.14 -6.04 -14.85
C PHE A 233 -10.11 -4.86 -14.62
N ALA A 234 -10.41 -4.50 -13.36
CA ALA A 234 -11.27 -3.35 -13.06
C ALA A 234 -10.73 -2.03 -13.66
N LYS A 235 -9.42 -1.79 -13.57
CA LYS A 235 -8.77 -0.63 -14.20
C LYS A 235 -8.93 -0.65 -15.72
N SER A 236 -8.72 -1.81 -16.33
CA SER A 236 -8.81 -1.96 -17.77
C SER A 236 -10.25 -1.82 -18.30
N LEU A 237 -11.22 -2.37 -17.57
CA LEU A 237 -12.65 -2.22 -17.83
C LEU A 237 -13.07 -0.75 -17.84
N ALA A 238 -12.63 0.03 -16.85
CA ALA A 238 -12.89 1.46 -16.81
C ALA A 238 -12.29 2.19 -18.01
N LYS A 239 -11.01 1.91 -18.31
CA LYS A 239 -10.28 2.53 -19.43
C LYS A 239 -10.93 2.23 -20.78
N HIS A 240 -11.31 0.99 -21.04
CA HIS A 240 -11.95 0.59 -22.28
C HIS A 240 -13.36 1.17 -22.43
N SER A 241 -14.12 1.18 -21.34
CA SER A 241 -15.43 1.85 -21.29
C SER A 241 -15.30 3.37 -21.32
N GLY A 242 -14.07 3.91 -21.28
CA GLY A 242 -13.76 5.34 -21.23
C GLY A 242 -14.24 6.05 -19.95
N MET A 243 -14.62 5.28 -18.93
CA MET A 243 -15.02 5.79 -17.61
C MET A 243 -13.77 6.22 -16.84
N ASP A 244 -13.95 7.08 -15.83
CA ASP A 244 -12.90 7.26 -14.84
C ASP A 244 -12.88 6.05 -13.88
N TYR A 245 -11.74 5.70 -13.31
CA TYR A 245 -11.66 4.71 -12.24
C TYR A 245 -11.31 5.38 -10.91
N ALA A 246 -11.82 4.81 -9.83
CA ALA A 246 -11.44 5.15 -8.46
C ALA A 246 -11.30 3.86 -7.65
N ILE A 247 -10.19 3.73 -6.92
CA ILE A 247 -9.88 2.55 -6.11
C ILE A 247 -9.88 2.96 -4.64
N MET A 248 -10.67 2.27 -3.83
CA MET A 248 -10.62 2.30 -2.37
C MET A 248 -10.31 0.90 -1.84
N THR A 249 -9.81 0.81 -0.60
CA THR A 249 -9.58 -0.46 0.09
C THR A 249 -10.50 -0.52 1.31
N GLY A 250 -11.22 -1.62 1.49
CA GLY A 250 -12.16 -1.81 2.59
C GLY A 250 -11.50 -1.69 3.97
N GLY A 251 -10.23 -2.10 4.08
CA GLY A 251 -9.43 -1.95 5.30
C GLY A 251 -9.20 -0.49 5.73
N ASP A 252 -9.32 0.49 4.83
CA ASP A 252 -9.15 1.90 5.18
C ASP A 252 -10.36 2.50 5.91
N ILE A 253 -11.48 1.79 5.94
CA ILE A 253 -12.73 2.27 6.54
C ILE A 253 -12.69 2.14 8.06
N ALA A 254 -12.16 1.03 8.59
CA ALA A 254 -12.14 0.77 10.03
C ALA A 254 -11.37 1.83 10.84
N PRO A 255 -10.19 2.31 10.41
CA PRO A 255 -9.47 3.38 11.10
C PRO A 255 -10.20 4.72 11.15
N MET A 256 -11.20 4.97 10.29
CA MET A 256 -11.90 6.25 10.24
C MET A 256 -12.90 6.45 11.39
N GLY A 257 -13.34 5.38 12.06
CA GLY A 257 -14.36 5.44 13.11
C GLY A 257 -15.60 6.22 12.64
N ARG A 258 -16.01 7.22 13.45
CA ARG A 258 -17.16 8.10 13.17
C ARG A 258 -17.06 8.89 11.87
N GLU A 259 -15.85 9.20 11.39
CA GLU A 259 -15.66 9.93 10.13
C GLU A 259 -15.94 9.08 8.89
N GLY A 260 -15.96 7.74 9.04
CA GLY A 260 -16.16 6.79 7.95
C GLY A 260 -17.45 7.03 7.19
N VAL A 261 -18.55 7.34 7.89
CA VAL A 261 -19.85 7.67 7.28
C VAL A 261 -19.73 8.88 6.35
N THR A 262 -19.19 9.99 6.86
CA THR A 262 -19.02 11.22 6.10
C THR A 262 -18.09 11.02 4.91
N ALA A 263 -17.00 10.28 5.09
CA ALA A 263 -16.07 9.95 4.02
C ALA A 263 -16.73 9.11 2.94
N MET A 264 -17.57 8.14 3.30
CA MET A 264 -18.32 7.30 2.37
C MET A 264 -19.28 8.14 1.50
N HIS A 265 -20.07 9.03 2.13
CA HIS A 265 -20.94 9.94 1.38
C HIS A 265 -20.15 10.82 0.40
N LYS A 266 -19.01 11.38 0.84
CA LYS A 266 -18.13 12.20 -0.02
C LYS A 266 -17.62 11.42 -1.23
N VAL A 267 -17.27 10.15 -1.09
CA VAL A 267 -16.82 9.33 -2.23
C VAL A 267 -17.93 9.18 -3.27
N PHE A 268 -19.15 8.83 -2.85
CA PHE A 268 -20.26 8.66 -3.79
C PHE A 268 -20.71 9.97 -4.45
N ASP A 269 -20.71 11.08 -3.72
CA ASP A 269 -21.01 12.41 -4.28
C ASP A 269 -19.92 12.82 -5.30
N TRP A 270 -18.66 12.60 -4.94
CA TRP A 270 -17.53 12.84 -5.83
C TRP A 270 -17.62 11.95 -7.07
N ALA A 271 -17.92 10.66 -6.94
CA ALA A 271 -18.06 9.73 -8.07
C ALA A 271 -19.21 10.17 -9.00
N SER A 272 -20.34 10.56 -8.41
CA SER A 272 -21.54 10.98 -9.14
C SER A 272 -21.36 12.30 -9.88
N SER A 273 -20.43 13.16 -9.43
CA SER A 273 -20.12 14.43 -10.07
C SER A 273 -19.33 14.31 -11.39
N SER A 274 -18.80 13.13 -11.72
CA SER A 274 -18.04 12.94 -12.96
C SER A 274 -18.94 12.93 -14.19
N LYS A 275 -18.54 13.68 -15.23
CA LYS A 275 -19.21 13.68 -16.54
C LYS A 275 -18.98 12.38 -17.32
N LYS A 276 -17.84 11.71 -17.13
CA LYS A 276 -17.48 10.46 -17.84
C LYS A 276 -18.07 9.21 -17.20
N GLY A 277 -18.68 9.35 -16.02
CA GLY A 277 -18.99 8.23 -15.13
C GLY A 277 -17.74 7.68 -14.44
N VAL A 278 -17.92 7.05 -13.27
CA VAL A 278 -16.82 6.49 -12.47
C VAL A 278 -17.05 5.01 -12.20
N LEU A 279 -16.07 4.17 -12.48
CA LEU A 279 -15.98 2.81 -11.95
C LEU A 279 -15.34 2.89 -10.57
N LEU A 280 -16.15 2.65 -9.53
CA LEU A 280 -15.73 2.61 -8.14
C LEU A 280 -15.35 1.18 -7.77
N PHE A 281 -14.05 0.93 -7.68
CA PHE A 281 -13.49 -0.35 -7.30
C PHE A 281 -13.17 -0.36 -5.79
N VAL A 282 -13.74 -1.33 -5.08
CA VAL A 282 -13.55 -1.53 -3.64
C VAL A 282 -12.78 -2.83 -3.43
N ASP A 283 -11.48 -2.71 -3.18
CA ASP A 283 -10.62 -3.86 -2.87
C ASP A 283 -10.80 -4.30 -1.42
N GLU A 284 -10.62 -5.59 -1.13
CA GLU A 284 -10.81 -6.16 0.22
C GLU A 284 -12.15 -5.74 0.86
N ALA A 285 -13.24 -5.82 0.07
CA ALA A 285 -14.55 -5.38 0.52
C ALA A 285 -15.06 -6.21 1.72
N ASP A 286 -14.59 -7.44 1.88
CA ASP A 286 -14.83 -8.27 3.08
C ASP A 286 -14.23 -7.71 4.36
N ALA A 287 -13.43 -6.65 4.33
CA ALA A 287 -12.97 -5.99 5.56
C ALA A 287 -14.11 -5.23 6.29
N PHE A 288 -15.10 -4.71 5.55
CA PHE A 288 -16.19 -3.91 6.13
C PHE A 288 -17.60 -4.41 5.77
N LEU A 289 -17.73 -5.31 4.79
CA LEU A 289 -19.02 -5.90 4.37
C LEU A 289 -19.36 -7.24 5.05
N ARG A 290 -18.68 -7.59 6.15
CA ARG A 290 -18.94 -8.86 6.88
C ARG A 290 -20.34 -8.89 7.49
N LYS A 291 -20.90 -10.10 7.61
CA LYS A 291 -22.19 -10.36 8.28
C LYS A 291 -22.27 -9.68 9.66
N ARG A 292 -23.37 -8.93 9.87
CA ARG A 292 -23.70 -8.21 11.11
C ARG A 292 -23.74 -9.07 12.37
N SER A 293 -24.02 -10.37 12.22
CA SER A 293 -24.13 -11.36 13.30
C SER A 293 -22.80 -11.77 13.91
N THR A 294 -21.67 -11.34 13.33
CA THR A 294 -20.36 -11.55 13.93
C THR A 294 -20.20 -10.52 15.06
N GLU A 295 -20.06 -10.97 16.31
CA GLU A 295 -20.05 -10.15 17.55
C GLU A 295 -18.94 -9.08 17.62
N SER A 296 -18.10 -8.94 16.59
CA SER A 296 -16.89 -8.10 16.59
C SER A 296 -16.96 -6.83 15.73
N ILE A 297 -18.12 -6.43 15.19
CA ILE A 297 -18.22 -5.21 14.36
C ILE A 297 -18.57 -4.00 15.23
N SER A 298 -17.67 -3.01 15.27
CA SER A 298 -17.88 -1.70 15.91
C SER A 298 -19.14 -0.99 15.37
N GLU A 299 -19.82 -0.22 16.22
CA GLU A 299 -20.98 0.60 15.85
C GLU A 299 -20.66 1.58 14.70
N ASP A 300 -19.45 2.14 14.69
CA ASP A 300 -18.97 3.04 13.63
C ASP A 300 -18.87 2.32 12.27
N MET A 301 -18.43 1.07 12.28
CA MET A 301 -18.35 0.22 11.09
C MET A 301 -19.75 -0.15 10.58
N ARG A 302 -20.68 -0.47 11.48
CA ARG A 302 -22.09 -0.71 11.12
C ARG A 302 -22.74 0.53 10.50
N SER A 303 -22.47 1.70 11.07
CA SER A 303 -22.98 2.98 10.55
C SER A 303 -22.43 3.27 9.15
N THR A 304 -21.14 3.02 8.92
CA THR A 304 -20.51 3.20 7.61
C THR A 304 -21.01 2.18 6.58
N LEU A 305 -21.23 0.93 6.98
CA LEU A 305 -21.88 -0.10 6.17
C LEU A 305 -23.29 0.34 5.76
N ASN A 306 -24.09 0.85 6.70
CA ASN A 306 -25.42 1.37 6.39
C ASN A 306 -25.37 2.55 5.42
N ALA A 307 -24.39 3.46 5.54
CA ALA A 307 -24.19 4.55 4.59
C ALA A 307 -23.83 4.05 3.19
N PHE A 308 -22.98 3.02 3.09
CA PHE A 308 -22.67 2.33 1.84
C PHE A 308 -23.92 1.68 1.23
N LEU A 309 -24.70 0.99 2.05
CA LEU A 309 -25.98 0.39 1.67
C LEU A 309 -27.03 1.44 1.29
N TYR A 310 -27.00 2.64 1.85
CA TYR A 310 -27.91 3.68 1.41
C TYR A 310 -27.56 4.15 -0.02
N ARG A 311 -26.26 4.32 -0.31
CA ARG A 311 -25.78 4.83 -1.61
C ARG A 311 -25.82 3.82 -2.76
N THR A 312 -25.86 2.52 -2.44
CA THR A 312 -25.86 1.43 -3.43
C THR A 312 -27.22 0.75 -3.57
N GLY A 313 -28.28 1.31 -2.97
CA GLY A 313 -29.63 0.73 -3.03
C GLY A 313 -30.33 0.93 -4.37
N GLU A 314 -29.90 1.91 -5.16
CA GLU A 314 -30.45 2.19 -6.49
C GLU A 314 -29.39 2.02 -7.56
N ALA A 315 -29.83 1.55 -8.73
CA ALA A 315 -28.96 1.37 -9.87
C ALA A 315 -28.58 2.74 -10.48
N SER A 316 -27.28 3.00 -10.65
CA SER A 316 -26.76 4.32 -10.99
C SER A 316 -26.33 4.45 -12.46
N ARG A 317 -26.69 5.58 -13.08
CA ARG A 317 -26.15 5.99 -14.40
C ARG A 317 -24.82 6.75 -14.28
N ARG A 318 -24.41 7.11 -13.07
CA ARG A 318 -23.25 7.97 -12.82
C ARG A 318 -22.03 7.19 -12.38
N PHE A 319 -22.21 6.08 -11.68
CA PHE A 319 -21.11 5.23 -11.26
C PHE A 319 -21.45 3.75 -11.41
N MET A 320 -20.42 2.95 -11.61
CA MET A 320 -20.46 1.49 -11.58
C MET A 320 -19.73 1.02 -10.33
N LEU A 321 -20.33 0.13 -9.55
CA LEU A 321 -19.66 -0.47 -8.39
C LEU A 321 -19.00 -1.79 -8.79
N VAL A 322 -17.73 -1.97 -8.43
CA VAL A 322 -17.03 -3.26 -8.54
C VAL A 322 -16.42 -3.58 -7.19
N LEU A 323 -16.92 -4.63 -6.54
CA LEU A 323 -16.40 -5.13 -5.26
C LEU A 323 -15.41 -6.25 -5.52
N ALA A 324 -14.28 -6.28 -4.79
CA ALA A 324 -13.37 -7.41 -4.79
C ALA A 324 -13.27 -8.03 -3.40
N SER A 325 -13.35 -9.36 -3.34
CA SER A 325 -13.20 -10.11 -2.09
C SER A 325 -12.45 -11.42 -2.29
N ASN A 326 -11.82 -11.90 -1.22
CA ASN A 326 -11.27 -13.25 -1.17
C ASN A 326 -12.21 -14.25 -0.47
N GLN A 327 -13.24 -13.77 0.25
CA GLN A 327 -14.16 -14.55 1.09
C GLN A 327 -15.61 -14.10 0.83
N PRO A 328 -16.19 -14.42 -0.34
CA PRO A 328 -17.55 -13.97 -0.69
C PRO A 328 -18.64 -14.55 0.24
N ASP A 329 -18.38 -15.68 0.90
CA ASP A 329 -19.26 -16.33 1.87
C ASP A 329 -19.52 -15.50 3.14
N GLN A 330 -18.61 -14.57 3.45
CA GLN A 330 -18.68 -13.69 4.62
C GLN A 330 -19.54 -12.44 4.39
N PHE A 331 -19.99 -12.20 3.15
CA PHE A 331 -20.79 -11.02 2.84
C PHE A 331 -22.17 -11.05 3.49
N ASP A 332 -22.62 -9.87 3.90
CA ASP A 332 -24.01 -9.64 4.31
C ASP A 332 -24.96 -9.91 3.14
N TRP A 333 -26.09 -10.58 3.41
CA TRP A 333 -27.09 -10.89 2.39
C TRP A 333 -27.62 -9.64 1.69
N ALA A 334 -27.70 -8.51 2.40
CA ALA A 334 -28.17 -7.25 1.85
C ALA A 334 -27.23 -6.69 0.76
N ILE A 335 -25.96 -7.11 0.74
CA ILE A 335 -25.00 -6.76 -0.32
C ILE A 335 -25.24 -7.60 -1.57
N ASN A 336 -25.56 -8.89 -1.41
CA ASN A 336 -25.79 -9.80 -2.53
C ASN A 336 -26.96 -9.34 -3.40
N ASP A 337 -28.01 -8.77 -2.80
CA ASP A 337 -29.16 -8.22 -3.52
C ASP A 337 -28.82 -7.01 -4.42
N ARG A 338 -27.67 -6.34 -4.18
CA ARG A 338 -27.23 -5.16 -4.95
C ARG A 338 -26.20 -5.48 -6.02
N LEU A 339 -25.80 -6.74 -6.11
CA LEU A 339 -24.80 -7.23 -7.06
C LEU A 339 -25.52 -7.90 -8.21
N ASP A 340 -25.37 -7.36 -9.41
CA ASP A 340 -26.02 -7.91 -10.61
C ASP A 340 -25.30 -9.16 -11.13
N GLU A 341 -23.96 -9.19 -11.01
CA GLU A 341 -23.15 -10.32 -11.45
C GLU A 341 -21.97 -10.62 -10.52
N MET A 342 -21.73 -11.91 -10.30
CA MET A 342 -20.56 -12.42 -9.60
C MET A 342 -19.62 -13.11 -10.60
N VAL A 343 -18.33 -12.79 -10.53
CA VAL A 343 -17.28 -13.29 -11.41
C VAL A 343 -16.14 -13.87 -10.58
N GLU A 344 -15.85 -15.15 -10.79
CA GLU A 344 -14.74 -15.86 -10.15
C GLU A 344 -13.43 -15.66 -10.91
N PHE A 345 -12.39 -15.26 -10.18
CA PHE A 345 -11.01 -15.21 -10.63
C PHE A 345 -10.22 -16.34 -9.94
N ALA A 346 -10.26 -17.51 -10.56
CA ALA A 346 -9.54 -18.70 -10.09
C ALA A 346 -8.02 -18.60 -10.32
N LEU A 347 -7.27 -19.53 -9.74
CA LEU A 347 -5.84 -19.69 -10.02
C LEU A 347 -5.62 -20.12 -11.48
N PRO A 348 -4.50 -19.69 -12.11
CA PRO A 348 -4.28 -19.94 -13.53
C PRO A 348 -4.06 -21.43 -13.85
N SER A 349 -4.62 -21.86 -14.98
CA SER A 349 -4.38 -23.19 -15.56
C SER A 349 -2.93 -23.34 -16.07
N THR A 350 -2.50 -24.55 -16.42
CA THR A 350 -1.11 -24.77 -16.90
C THR A 350 -0.77 -23.96 -18.15
N ASP A 351 -1.69 -23.91 -19.12
CA ASP A 351 -1.54 -23.09 -20.34
C ASP A 351 -1.45 -21.59 -20.01
N GLU A 352 -2.30 -21.11 -19.09
CA GLU A 352 -2.26 -19.73 -18.62
C GLU A 352 -0.94 -19.42 -17.89
N ARG A 353 -0.43 -20.35 -17.08
CA ARG A 353 0.87 -20.18 -16.40
C ARG A 353 2.01 -20.10 -17.41
N GLU A 354 2.01 -20.91 -18.47
CA GLU A 354 3.02 -20.82 -19.54
C GLU A 354 3.00 -19.43 -20.19
N ARG A 355 1.81 -18.95 -20.56
CA ARG A 355 1.62 -17.61 -21.12
C ARG A 355 2.04 -16.50 -20.15
N LEU A 356 1.75 -16.65 -18.85
CA LEU A 356 2.14 -15.69 -17.81
C LEU A 356 3.66 -15.66 -17.62
N VAL A 357 4.31 -16.82 -17.55
CA VAL A 357 5.77 -16.94 -17.45
C VAL A 357 6.42 -16.24 -18.65
N ARG A 358 5.97 -16.55 -19.87
CA ARG A 358 6.46 -15.92 -21.10
C ARG A 358 6.33 -14.40 -21.05
N LYS A 359 5.14 -13.90 -20.73
CA LYS A 359 4.87 -12.46 -20.63
C LYS A 359 5.78 -11.76 -19.62
N TYR A 360 5.90 -12.30 -18.41
CA TYR A 360 6.70 -11.66 -17.36
C TYR A 360 8.20 -11.80 -17.61
N PHE A 361 8.64 -12.88 -18.25
CA PHE A 361 10.01 -13.02 -18.70
C PHE A 361 10.36 -11.97 -19.77
N GLU A 362 9.47 -11.78 -20.76
CA GLU A 362 9.62 -10.71 -21.75
C GLU A 362 9.69 -9.33 -21.08
N GLU A 363 8.76 -9.05 -20.15
CA GLU A 363 8.63 -7.76 -19.48
C GLU A 363 9.83 -7.41 -18.59
N TYR A 364 10.30 -8.36 -17.76
CA TYR A 364 11.33 -8.11 -16.75
C TYR A 364 12.73 -8.54 -17.18
N VAL A 365 12.87 -9.57 -18.01
CA VAL A 365 14.18 -10.13 -18.39
C VAL A 365 14.58 -9.67 -19.79
N LEU A 366 13.80 -9.98 -20.82
CA LEU A 366 14.17 -9.64 -22.22
C LEU A 366 14.23 -8.14 -22.45
N ASN A 367 13.21 -7.39 -22.04
CA ASN A 367 13.19 -5.94 -22.21
C ASN A 367 14.34 -5.25 -21.44
N ALA A 368 14.76 -5.82 -20.31
CA ALA A 368 15.92 -5.32 -19.57
C ALA A 368 17.25 -5.64 -20.27
N ALA A 369 17.34 -6.78 -20.96
CA ALA A 369 18.48 -7.15 -21.78
C ALA A 369 18.58 -6.29 -23.06
N VAL A 370 17.45 -6.00 -23.72
CA VAL A 370 17.41 -5.36 -25.04
C VAL A 370 17.33 -3.83 -24.98
N THR A 371 16.58 -3.24 -24.04
CA THR A 371 16.22 -1.81 -24.08
C THR A 371 16.89 -0.98 -22.97
N GLY A 372 17.85 -0.12 -23.34
CA GLY A 372 18.31 1.04 -22.56
C GLY A 372 19.80 1.08 -22.21
N ARG A 373 20.29 2.20 -21.63
CA ARG A 373 21.68 2.36 -21.11
C ARG A 373 22.09 1.29 -20.06
N LYS A 374 21.11 0.55 -19.52
CA LYS A 374 21.26 -0.58 -18.58
C LYS A 374 21.44 -1.96 -19.25
N SER A 375 21.28 -2.06 -20.57
CA SER A 375 21.51 -3.26 -21.38
C SER A 375 22.93 -3.85 -21.22
N ARG A 376 23.89 -3.06 -20.70
CA ARG A 376 25.26 -3.50 -20.44
C ARG A 376 25.43 -4.53 -19.32
N ARG A 377 24.40 -4.78 -18.48
CA ARG A 377 24.53 -5.62 -17.28
C ARG A 377 23.67 -6.87 -17.22
N LEU A 378 22.70 -7.06 -18.12
CA LEU A 378 21.88 -8.27 -18.12
C LEU A 378 22.05 -9.00 -19.44
N LYS A 379 22.72 -10.13 -19.39
CA LYS A 379 22.88 -11.08 -20.48
C LYS A 379 22.09 -12.34 -20.15
N ILE A 380 21.62 -13.02 -21.17
CA ILE A 380 20.86 -14.26 -21.02
C ILE A 380 21.68 -15.36 -21.68
N ASP A 381 21.81 -16.47 -20.97
CA ASP A 381 22.49 -17.65 -21.50
C ASP A 381 21.67 -18.30 -22.63
N ASN A 382 22.32 -19.12 -23.45
CA ASN A 382 21.68 -19.73 -24.61
C ASN A 382 20.92 -21.00 -24.20
N PHE A 383 19.63 -20.87 -23.90
CA PHE A 383 18.74 -21.99 -23.61
C PHE A 383 17.41 -21.88 -24.38
N ASP A 384 16.72 -23.02 -24.56
CA ASP A 384 15.42 -23.06 -25.24
C ASP A 384 14.33 -22.43 -24.38
N PHE A 385 14.00 -21.19 -24.72
CA PHE A 385 12.97 -20.39 -24.05
C PHE A 385 11.60 -21.07 -24.01
N ASN A 386 11.22 -21.80 -25.06
CA ASN A 386 9.90 -22.42 -25.14
C ASN A 386 9.81 -23.62 -24.20
N SER A 387 10.80 -24.51 -24.25
CA SER A 387 10.88 -25.67 -23.35
C SER A 387 10.94 -25.23 -21.88
N MET A 388 11.75 -24.21 -21.58
CA MET A 388 11.87 -23.66 -20.24
C MET A 388 10.53 -23.09 -19.73
N CYS A 389 9.83 -22.27 -20.52
CA CYS A 389 8.53 -21.71 -20.10
C CYS A 389 7.51 -22.82 -19.77
N ARG A 390 7.48 -23.89 -20.57
CA ARG A 390 6.59 -25.03 -20.34
C ARG A 390 6.97 -25.79 -19.06
N GLY A 391 8.25 -26.10 -18.87
CA GLY A 391 8.74 -26.78 -17.66
C GLY A 391 8.46 -25.98 -16.38
N ILE A 392 8.59 -24.67 -16.42
CA ILE A 392 8.25 -23.79 -15.31
C ILE A 392 6.73 -23.78 -15.07
N ALA A 393 5.91 -23.72 -16.12
CA ALA A 393 4.45 -23.74 -15.99
C ALA A 393 3.93 -25.03 -15.32
N GLU A 394 4.56 -26.17 -15.59
CA GLU A 394 4.26 -27.45 -14.94
C GLU A 394 4.65 -27.44 -13.46
N LYS A 395 5.87 -26.97 -13.15
CA LYS A 395 6.40 -26.90 -11.76
C LYS A 395 5.65 -25.86 -10.89
N THR A 396 5.07 -24.81 -11.47
CA THR A 396 4.39 -23.69 -10.76
C THR A 396 2.91 -23.94 -10.46
N LYS A 397 2.47 -25.20 -10.35
CA LYS A 397 1.07 -25.54 -10.05
C LYS A 397 0.60 -24.87 -8.74
N GLY A 398 -0.51 -24.15 -8.80
CA GLY A 398 -1.12 -23.47 -7.65
C GLY A 398 -0.64 -22.04 -7.42
N LEU A 399 0.43 -21.60 -8.09
CA LEU A 399 0.89 -20.22 -7.97
C LEU A 399 -0.10 -19.24 -8.63
N SER A 400 -0.30 -18.11 -7.97
CA SER A 400 -1.06 -16.97 -8.51
C SER A 400 -0.25 -16.20 -9.56
N GLY A 401 -0.93 -15.43 -10.42
CA GLY A 401 -0.26 -14.58 -11.41
C GLY A 401 0.73 -13.59 -10.77
N ARG A 402 0.41 -13.08 -9.57
CA ARG A 402 1.33 -12.22 -8.79
C ARG A 402 2.58 -12.96 -8.33
N GLU A 403 2.49 -14.24 -7.97
CA GLU A 403 3.67 -15.03 -7.58
C GLU A 403 4.56 -15.33 -8.78
N ILE A 404 3.96 -15.64 -9.94
CA ILE A 404 4.71 -15.82 -11.19
C ILE A 404 5.41 -14.52 -11.61
N ALA A 405 4.75 -13.37 -11.46
CA ALA A 405 5.39 -12.06 -11.70
C ALA A 405 6.58 -11.83 -10.76
N LYS A 406 6.45 -12.17 -9.47
CA LYS A 406 7.56 -12.07 -8.50
C LYS A 406 8.71 -13.00 -8.83
N LEU A 407 8.43 -14.20 -9.34
CA LEU A 407 9.44 -15.13 -9.81
C LEU A 407 10.26 -14.51 -10.95
N ALA A 408 9.62 -13.88 -11.94
CA ALA A 408 10.34 -13.18 -13.00
C ALA A 408 11.20 -12.00 -12.50
N VAL A 409 10.70 -11.24 -11.52
CA VAL A 409 11.48 -10.18 -10.84
C VAL A 409 12.68 -10.77 -10.10
N SER A 410 12.52 -11.95 -9.48
CA SER A 410 13.63 -12.63 -8.78
C SER A 410 14.73 -13.09 -9.75
N TRP A 411 14.38 -13.53 -10.96
CA TRP A 411 15.37 -13.86 -11.99
C TRP A 411 16.15 -12.63 -12.44
N GLN A 412 15.47 -11.51 -12.65
CA GLN A 412 16.13 -10.25 -12.97
C GLN A 412 17.09 -9.81 -11.85
N ALA A 413 16.66 -9.94 -10.58
CA ALA A 413 17.50 -9.62 -9.44
C ALA A 413 18.73 -10.54 -9.34
N SER A 414 18.55 -11.85 -9.55
CA SER A 414 19.65 -12.82 -9.62
C SER A 414 20.66 -12.46 -10.71
N ALA A 415 20.18 -12.09 -11.91
CA ALA A 415 21.05 -11.68 -13.01
C ALA A 415 21.87 -10.44 -12.64
N PHE A 416 21.24 -9.41 -12.07
CA PHE A 416 21.96 -8.20 -11.62
C PHE A 416 22.89 -8.42 -10.43
N GLY A 417 22.63 -9.44 -9.61
CA GLY A 417 23.48 -9.84 -8.49
C GLY A 417 24.68 -10.70 -8.89
N SER A 418 24.67 -11.30 -10.09
CA SER A 418 25.79 -12.08 -10.61
C SER A 418 26.96 -11.17 -11.01
N GLU A 419 28.19 -11.67 -10.85
CA GLU A 419 29.40 -10.91 -11.20
C GLU A 419 29.43 -10.53 -12.69
N ASP A 420 29.00 -11.46 -13.56
CA ASP A 420 29.01 -11.30 -15.01
C ASP A 420 27.75 -10.69 -15.58
N GLY A 421 26.72 -10.49 -14.75
CA GLY A 421 25.40 -10.05 -15.22
C GLY A 421 24.65 -11.09 -16.06
N LEU A 422 25.06 -12.36 -16.00
CA LEU A 422 24.52 -13.44 -16.82
C LEU A 422 23.43 -14.21 -16.07
N LEU A 423 22.25 -14.32 -16.67
CA LEU A 423 21.19 -15.19 -16.18
C LEU A 423 21.34 -16.58 -16.80
N THR A 424 21.69 -17.57 -15.97
CA THR A 424 21.81 -18.98 -16.35
C THR A 424 20.55 -19.77 -16.00
N GLU A 425 20.36 -20.93 -16.65
CA GLU A 425 19.24 -21.83 -16.36
C GLU A 425 19.26 -22.31 -14.90
N ALA A 426 20.44 -22.64 -14.36
CA ALA A 426 20.60 -23.06 -12.96
C ALA A 426 20.12 -22.01 -11.96
N MET A 427 20.44 -20.73 -12.18
CA MET A 427 19.97 -19.63 -11.33
C MET A 427 18.45 -19.47 -11.40
N MET A 428 17.85 -19.71 -12.58
CA MET A 428 16.41 -19.65 -12.74
C MET A 428 15.70 -20.80 -12.00
N ASP A 429 16.25 -22.01 -12.11
CA ASP A 429 15.72 -23.22 -11.46
C ASP A 429 15.84 -23.13 -9.93
N GLU A 430 16.94 -22.58 -9.40
CA GLU A 430 17.11 -22.32 -7.97
C GLU A 430 16.01 -21.38 -7.45
N ARG A 431 15.82 -20.22 -8.10
CA ARG A 431 14.78 -19.25 -7.74
C ARG A 431 13.37 -19.83 -7.88
N LEU A 432 13.15 -20.71 -8.84
CA LEU A 432 11.89 -21.43 -9.01
C LEU A 432 11.62 -22.36 -7.83
N GLN A 433 12.60 -23.17 -7.42
CA GLN A 433 12.46 -24.07 -6.27
C GLN A 433 12.16 -23.29 -4.98
N GLU A 434 12.86 -22.17 -4.75
CA GLU A 434 12.58 -21.27 -3.63
C GLU A 434 11.16 -20.72 -3.67
N ALA A 435 10.69 -20.27 -4.84
CA ALA A 435 9.34 -19.74 -4.99
C ALA A 435 8.26 -20.80 -4.70
N ILE A 436 8.48 -22.05 -5.14
CA ILE A 436 7.59 -23.19 -4.85
C ILE A 436 7.60 -23.51 -3.36
N ALA A 437 8.77 -23.56 -2.73
CA ALA A 437 8.91 -23.82 -1.30
C ALA A 437 8.20 -22.74 -0.46
N GLN A 438 8.40 -21.47 -0.81
CA GLN A 438 7.72 -20.33 -0.16
C GLN A 438 6.20 -20.38 -0.36
N HIS A 439 5.72 -20.79 -1.53
CA HIS A 439 4.29 -20.96 -1.78
C HIS A 439 3.71 -22.06 -0.88
N GLY A 440 4.36 -23.22 -0.81
CA GLY A 440 3.96 -24.32 0.08
C GLY A 440 3.85 -23.85 1.53
N GLN A 441 4.86 -23.14 2.03
CA GLN A 441 4.85 -22.60 3.40
C GLN A 441 3.67 -21.64 3.66
N LYS A 442 3.31 -20.78 2.69
CA LYS A 442 2.16 -19.87 2.83
C LYS A 442 0.83 -20.63 2.87
N VAL A 443 0.70 -21.68 2.07
CA VAL A 443 -0.50 -22.54 2.05
C VAL A 443 -0.65 -23.25 3.39
N ASP A 444 0.45 -23.73 3.97
CA ASP A 444 0.45 -24.39 5.29
C ASP A 444 0.04 -23.41 6.39
N TRP A 445 0.56 -22.18 6.39
CA TRP A 445 0.14 -21.12 7.31
C TRP A 445 -1.34 -20.78 7.21
N GLN A 446 -1.90 -20.76 6.00
CA GLN A 446 -3.34 -20.51 5.81
C GLN A 446 -4.23 -21.63 6.35
N LYS A 447 -3.75 -22.87 6.36
CA LYS A 447 -4.51 -24.02 6.89
C LYS A 447 -4.44 -24.14 8.41
N GLY A 448 -3.64 -23.31 9.09
CA GLY A 448 -3.49 -23.33 10.55
C GLY A 448 -2.55 -24.41 11.07
N ASP A 449 -1.85 -25.13 10.18
CA ASP A 449 -0.80 -26.06 10.59
C ASP A 449 0.45 -25.25 10.94
N VAL A 450 0.59 -24.89 12.21
CA VAL A 450 1.84 -24.37 12.77
C VAL A 450 2.89 -25.46 12.63
N ILE A 451 3.74 -25.36 11.61
CA ILE A 451 4.91 -26.23 11.47
C ILE A 451 5.85 -25.92 12.64
N SER A 452 5.90 -26.81 13.64
CA SER A 452 6.97 -26.79 14.64
C SER A 452 8.33 -26.88 13.94
N PRO A 453 9.34 -26.10 14.35
CA PRO A 453 10.69 -26.09 13.76
C PRO A 453 11.36 -27.47 13.64
N THR A 454 10.88 -28.45 14.41
CA THR A 454 11.39 -29.83 14.47
C THR A 454 11.22 -30.61 13.16
N LYS A 455 10.25 -30.27 12.28
CA LYS A 455 10.07 -30.97 10.99
C LYS A 455 11.05 -30.56 9.90
N LEU A 456 11.72 -29.41 10.03
CA LEU A 456 12.77 -28.96 9.09
C LEU A 456 14.07 -29.76 9.26
N MET A 457 14.38 -30.26 10.48
CA MET A 457 15.60 -31.05 10.69
C MET A 457 15.49 -32.50 10.21
N ILE A 458 14.28 -33.09 10.16
CA ILE A 458 14.12 -34.51 9.79
C ILE A 458 14.19 -34.72 8.27
N LYS A 459 13.93 -33.68 7.45
CA LYS A 459 14.08 -33.77 5.99
C LYS A 459 15.50 -33.55 5.49
N GLY A 460 16.37 -32.93 6.30
CA GLY A 460 17.78 -32.70 5.97
C GLY A 460 18.72 -33.88 6.25
N SER A 461 18.27 -34.90 6.99
CA SER A 461 19.14 -36.02 7.43
C SER A 461 18.92 -37.35 6.70
N LYS A 462 17.96 -37.44 5.77
CA LYS A 462 17.62 -38.69 5.06
C LYS A 462 17.97 -38.69 3.55
N SER A 463 19.04 -38.03 3.14
CA SER A 463 19.53 -38.09 1.74
C SER A 463 20.92 -38.69 1.57
N ASN A 464 21.54 -39.26 2.61
CA ASN A 464 22.79 -40.01 2.49
C ASN A 464 22.71 -41.33 3.25
N LEU A 465 22.26 -42.38 2.60
CA LEU A 465 22.65 -43.78 2.85
C LEU A 465 22.21 -44.61 1.64
N LYS A 466 23.19 -45.00 0.81
CA LYS A 466 23.03 -46.05 -0.20
C LYS A 466 22.76 -47.38 0.53
N PRO A 467 21.92 -48.27 -0.01
CA PRO A 467 21.88 -49.66 0.45
C PRO A 467 23.05 -50.41 -0.20
N SER A 468 24.02 -50.82 0.60
CA SER A 468 24.92 -51.93 0.26
C SER A 468 24.37 -53.19 0.92
N ASP A 469 24.20 -54.21 0.09
CA ASP A 469 23.88 -55.57 0.47
C ASP A 469 24.75 -56.07 1.61
N GLU A 470 24.15 -56.65 2.65
CA GLU A 470 24.78 -57.74 3.38
C GLU A 470 23.73 -58.64 4.03
N ALA A 471 24.00 -59.93 3.84
CA ALA A 471 23.16 -61.06 4.16
C ALA A 471 23.23 -61.45 5.64
N ASN A 472 22.35 -62.40 5.99
CA ASN A 472 22.43 -63.31 7.13
C ASN A 472 22.25 -62.70 8.53
N LEU A 473 21.09 -63.01 9.12
CA LEU A 473 21.03 -63.84 10.34
C LEU A 473 19.58 -64.23 10.61
N ASN A 474 19.27 -65.45 10.22
CA ASN A 474 18.05 -66.16 10.59
C ASN A 474 18.41 -67.08 11.76
N VAL A 475 18.19 -66.67 13.01
CA VAL A 475 18.27 -67.56 14.19
C VAL A 475 17.29 -67.08 15.27
N SER A 476 16.18 -67.82 15.37
CA SER A 476 15.37 -68.19 16.56
C SER A 476 14.94 -67.14 17.59
N GLY A 477 13.62 -67.12 17.82
CA GLY A 477 12.93 -66.55 18.98
C GLY A 477 11.43 -66.67 18.79
#